data_AF-A0A430QE66-F1
#
_entry.id   AF-A0A430QE66-F1
#
_cell.length_a   1.000
_cell.length_b   1.000
_cell.length_c   1.000
_cell.angle_alpha   90.00
_cell.angle_beta   90.00
_cell.angle_gamma   90.00
#
_symmetry.space_group_name_H-M   'P 1'
#
loop_
_entity.id
_entity.type
_entity.pdbx_description
1 polymer ?
#
loop_
_entity_poly.entity_id
_entity_poly.type
_entity_poly.pdbx_seq_one_letter_code
_entity_poly.pdbx_strand_id
1 'polypeptide(L)'
;CWVFSMSSEDDWSKLPTLSKVQHKLWNARVAGYEEAFKIFSTETNGKSPVFNEYVGLMKKFVTDSHAGAQEKALDAVLAYIETAAAATKCAGDICSGIISKCLGSTRMKTKDKSIECLLMLIEIERHELVIEELIKGLSTKNPKVVVGSLQTLREALNLFGPTVVPIKPLFKEFGRLLDDRDQGIRNETKNLIVEVYRWIGVTTKDLLKDIKPVVMTELCELFNSIPPGKPVRLRYLRSQKPKEITPDTGAESNPIDGAITGGTLTDQVDLDDMITPVEVLSKIPSDYWQQIGEKKWQDRRDALEALEKITNVPRIVPGDFTDLVRSLIQVVNKDTNIILVTLAAKILGQIARGLKSKFSPYSQQTLQACLGKFKEKKPNVVQALRESADGAVSSVT
;
A
#
# COMPACT_ATOMS: atom_id res chain seq x y z
N CYS A 1 -4.50 -74.94 1.87
CA CYS A 1 -4.85 -73.51 1.72
C CYS A 1 -4.37 -72.76 2.95
N TRP A 2 -3.18 -72.16 2.87
CA TRP A 2 -2.75 -71.19 3.86
C TRP A 2 -3.54 -69.91 3.62
N VAL A 3 -4.53 -69.66 4.47
CA VAL A 3 -5.17 -68.35 4.57
C VAL A 3 -4.09 -67.41 5.08
N PHE A 4 -3.58 -66.56 4.20
CA PHE A 4 -2.82 -65.38 4.62
C PHE A 4 -3.77 -64.54 5.48
N SER A 5 -3.63 -64.67 6.80
CA SER A 5 -4.12 -63.65 7.72
C SER A 5 -3.31 -62.39 7.42
N MET A 6 -3.91 -61.44 6.69
CA MET A 6 -3.44 -60.07 6.69
C MET A 6 -3.66 -59.53 8.10
N SER A 7 -2.70 -59.76 8.98
CA SER A 7 -2.63 -59.05 10.25
C SER A 7 -2.56 -57.55 9.97
N SER A 8 -3.67 -56.86 10.20
CA SER A 8 -3.82 -55.43 10.54
C SER A 8 -2.56 -54.55 10.45
N GLU A 9 -2.04 -54.30 9.25
CA GLU A 9 -1.04 -53.24 9.06
C GLU A 9 -1.76 -51.89 9.07
N ASP A 10 -1.61 -51.20 10.21
CA ASP A 10 -1.96 -49.80 10.50
C ASP A 10 -3.45 -49.45 10.61
N ASP A 11 -4.12 -49.88 11.68
CA ASP A 11 -5.34 -49.20 12.18
C ASP A 11 -4.99 -47.81 12.76
N TRP A 12 -4.58 -46.89 11.88
CA TRP A 12 -4.21 -45.51 12.22
C TRP A 12 -5.40 -44.70 12.71
N SER A 13 -6.63 -45.20 12.53
CA SER A 13 -7.87 -44.50 12.89
C SER A 13 -7.97 -44.18 14.39
N LYS A 14 -7.33 -45.01 15.23
CA LYS A 14 -7.29 -44.87 16.69
C LYS A 14 -6.12 -44.02 17.20
N LEU A 15 -5.20 -43.62 16.33
CA LEU A 15 -4.05 -42.82 16.75
C LEU A 15 -4.49 -41.43 17.26
N PRO A 16 -3.77 -40.84 18.22
CA PRO A 16 -3.95 -39.45 18.60
C PRO A 16 -3.75 -38.51 17.40
N THR A 17 -4.40 -37.35 17.43
CA THR A 17 -4.36 -36.36 16.34
C THR A 17 -2.93 -35.95 15.95
N LEU A 18 -2.05 -35.70 16.93
CA LEU A 18 -0.64 -35.35 16.66
C LEU A 18 0.17 -36.44 15.96
N SER A 19 -0.18 -37.71 16.20
CA SER A 19 0.42 -38.84 15.50
C SER A 19 -0.14 -38.95 14.08
N LYS A 20 -1.44 -38.72 13.90
CA LYS A 20 -2.12 -38.74 12.59
C LYS A 20 -1.55 -37.68 11.64
N VAL A 21 -1.39 -36.43 12.07
CA VAL A 21 -0.87 -35.34 11.21
C VAL A 21 0.57 -35.55 10.76
N GLN A 22 1.32 -36.44 11.41
CA GLN A 22 2.70 -36.79 11.05
C GLN A 22 2.81 -38.19 10.41
N HIS A 23 1.69 -38.85 10.16
CA HIS A 23 1.67 -40.23 9.71
C HIS A 23 2.17 -40.38 8.27
N LYS A 24 2.78 -41.53 7.96
CA LYS A 24 3.29 -41.85 6.61
C LYS A 24 2.17 -41.86 5.55
N LEU A 25 0.99 -42.36 5.92
CA LEU A 25 -0.17 -42.45 5.02
C LEU A 25 -0.90 -41.11 4.92
N TRP A 26 -1.16 -40.65 3.69
CA TRP A 26 -1.78 -39.34 3.45
C TRP A 26 -3.24 -39.26 3.93
N ASN A 27 -3.99 -40.35 3.89
CA ASN A 27 -5.37 -40.42 4.37
C ASN A 27 -5.44 -40.33 5.90
N ALA A 28 -4.44 -40.88 6.61
CA ALA A 28 -4.29 -40.67 8.04
C ALA A 28 -4.00 -39.20 8.39
N ARG A 29 -3.13 -38.54 7.60
CA ARG A 29 -2.87 -37.10 7.76
C ARG A 29 -4.10 -36.25 7.49
N VAL A 30 -4.88 -36.56 6.44
CA VAL A 30 -6.17 -35.90 6.17
C VAL A 30 -7.08 -35.94 7.39
N ALA A 31 -7.29 -37.13 7.97
CA ALA A 31 -8.11 -37.26 9.19
C ALA A 31 -7.53 -36.47 10.37
N GLY A 32 -6.20 -36.52 10.55
CA GLY A 32 -5.51 -35.73 11.56
C GLY A 32 -5.69 -34.21 11.38
N TYR A 33 -5.64 -33.69 10.15
CA TYR A 33 -5.84 -32.27 9.88
C TYR A 33 -7.30 -31.85 10.13
N GLU A 34 -8.27 -32.70 9.81
CA GLU A 34 -9.69 -32.44 10.10
C GLU A 34 -9.97 -32.45 11.61
N GLU A 35 -9.33 -33.34 12.37
CA GLU A 35 -9.37 -33.33 13.83
C GLU A 35 -8.70 -32.07 14.41
N ALA A 36 -7.51 -31.71 13.91
CA ALA A 36 -6.79 -30.51 14.33
C ALA A 36 -7.60 -29.23 14.05
N PHE A 37 -8.23 -29.13 12.87
CA PHE A 37 -9.14 -28.04 12.54
C PHE A 37 -10.26 -27.92 13.57
N LYS A 38 -10.93 -29.03 13.92
CA LYS A 38 -11.98 -29.02 14.96
C LYS A 38 -11.46 -28.55 16.32
N ILE A 39 -10.27 -28.99 16.73
CA ILE A 39 -9.64 -28.54 17.98
C ILE A 39 -9.44 -27.01 17.94
N PHE A 40 -8.85 -26.49 16.85
CA PHE A 40 -8.51 -25.08 16.76
C PHE A 40 -9.73 -24.15 16.63
N SER A 41 -10.79 -24.62 15.98
CA SER A 41 -12.04 -23.87 15.83
C SER A 41 -12.96 -23.91 17.06
N THR A 42 -12.78 -24.89 17.97
CA THR A 42 -13.62 -25.04 19.18
C THR A 42 -12.94 -24.52 20.45
N GLU A 43 -11.62 -24.51 20.49
CA GLU A 43 -10.87 -23.88 21.59
C GLU A 43 -11.11 -22.36 21.56
N THR A 44 -11.56 -21.79 22.68
CA THR A 44 -11.85 -20.35 22.78
C THR A 44 -10.73 -19.60 23.49
N ASN A 45 -9.91 -20.30 24.26
CA ASN A 45 -8.73 -19.74 24.91
C ASN A 45 -7.53 -19.83 23.97
N GLY A 46 -7.20 -18.74 23.29
CA GLY A 46 -6.03 -18.66 22.40
C GLY A 46 -4.66 -18.96 23.05
N LYS A 47 -4.58 -18.99 24.39
CA LYS A 47 -3.38 -19.39 25.14
C LYS A 47 -3.39 -20.84 25.61
N SER A 48 -4.39 -21.63 25.20
CA SER A 48 -4.52 -23.03 25.56
C SER A 48 -3.24 -23.81 25.22
N PRO A 49 -2.76 -24.69 26.12
CA PRO A 49 -1.52 -25.44 25.90
C PRO A 49 -1.58 -26.34 24.67
N VAL A 50 -2.79 -26.75 24.24
CA VAL A 50 -3.01 -27.56 23.04
C VAL A 50 -2.36 -26.97 21.80
N PHE A 51 -2.36 -25.63 21.67
CA PHE A 51 -1.74 -24.97 20.52
C PHE A 51 -0.22 -25.12 20.50
N ASN A 52 0.43 -25.16 21.68
CA ASN A 52 1.88 -25.29 21.76
C ASN A 52 2.37 -26.65 21.25
N GLU A 53 1.53 -27.68 21.29
CA GLU A 53 1.87 -29.02 20.77
C GLU A 53 2.04 -29.04 19.24
N TYR A 54 1.48 -28.05 18.54
CA TYR A 54 1.58 -27.91 17.09
C TYR A 54 2.68 -26.93 16.63
N VAL A 55 3.35 -26.26 17.57
CA VAL A 55 4.50 -25.40 17.26
C VAL A 55 5.61 -26.26 16.64
N GLY A 56 6.19 -25.80 15.52
CA GLY A 56 7.18 -26.55 14.75
C GLY A 56 6.60 -27.55 13.74
N LEU A 57 5.28 -27.82 13.77
CA LEU A 57 4.61 -28.65 12.76
C LEU A 57 4.00 -27.83 11.61
N MET A 58 3.71 -26.55 11.85
CA MET A 58 2.99 -25.68 10.91
C MET A 58 3.61 -25.61 9.51
N LYS A 59 4.94 -25.63 9.40
CA LYS A 59 5.61 -25.70 8.09
C LYS A 59 5.26 -26.98 7.34
N LYS A 60 5.29 -28.14 8.02
CA LYS A 60 4.98 -29.44 7.41
C LYS A 60 3.54 -29.51 6.93
N PHE A 61 2.62 -28.84 7.63
CA PHE A 61 1.20 -28.78 7.26
C PHE A 61 1.03 -28.09 5.90
N VAL A 62 1.55 -26.86 5.77
CA VAL A 62 1.42 -26.09 4.53
C VAL A 62 2.27 -26.65 3.38
N THR A 63 3.30 -27.46 3.68
CA THR A 63 4.13 -28.12 2.66
C THR A 63 3.82 -29.61 2.47
N ASP A 64 2.64 -30.09 2.88
CA ASP A 64 2.28 -31.51 2.72
C ASP A 64 2.43 -31.93 1.25
N SER A 65 3.05 -33.09 1.02
CA SER A 65 3.33 -33.59 -0.32
C SER A 65 2.08 -34.04 -1.07
N HIS A 66 1.01 -34.41 -0.35
CA HIS A 66 -0.24 -34.85 -0.95
C HIS A 66 -1.24 -33.69 -1.02
N ALA A 67 -1.64 -33.30 -2.24
CA ALA A 67 -2.47 -32.11 -2.45
C ALA A 67 -3.80 -32.11 -1.67
N GLY A 68 -4.47 -33.27 -1.54
CA GLY A 68 -5.70 -33.38 -0.74
C GLY A 68 -5.47 -33.25 0.76
N ALA A 69 -4.29 -33.66 1.25
CA ALA A 69 -3.91 -33.52 2.65
C ALA A 69 -3.50 -32.07 2.93
N GLN A 70 -2.74 -31.45 2.02
CA GLN A 70 -2.36 -30.04 2.08
C GLN A 70 -3.57 -29.10 2.15
N GLU A 71 -4.64 -29.35 1.37
CA GLU A 71 -5.84 -28.52 1.42
C GLU A 71 -6.55 -28.56 2.77
N LYS A 72 -6.56 -29.72 3.44
CA LYS A 72 -7.11 -29.88 4.79
C LYS A 72 -6.17 -29.32 5.86
N ALA A 73 -4.88 -29.44 5.64
CA ALA A 73 -3.86 -28.82 6.49
C ALA A 73 -3.99 -27.29 6.47
N LEU A 74 -4.28 -26.68 5.31
CA LEU A 74 -4.52 -25.25 5.19
C LEU A 74 -5.77 -24.78 5.96
N ASP A 75 -6.85 -25.59 5.97
CA ASP A 75 -8.01 -25.29 6.83
C ASP A 75 -7.61 -25.25 8.30
N ALA A 76 -6.88 -26.27 8.76
CA ALA A 76 -6.39 -26.33 10.13
C ALA A 76 -5.43 -25.16 10.45
N VAL A 77 -4.52 -24.81 9.55
CA VAL A 77 -3.58 -23.70 9.74
C VAL A 77 -4.32 -22.37 9.83
N LEU A 78 -5.35 -22.15 9.00
CA LEU A 78 -6.16 -20.93 9.07
C LEU A 78 -6.84 -20.79 10.43
N ALA A 79 -7.53 -21.85 10.89
CA ALA A 79 -8.16 -21.87 12.21
C ALA A 79 -7.13 -21.68 13.35
N TYR A 80 -5.93 -22.24 13.20
CA TYR A 80 -4.84 -22.04 14.16
C TYR A 80 -4.39 -20.56 14.21
N ILE A 81 -4.26 -19.89 13.07
CA ILE A 81 -3.87 -18.47 13.01
C ILE A 81 -4.95 -17.58 13.64
N GLU A 82 -6.22 -17.90 13.39
CA GLU A 82 -7.36 -17.15 13.94
C GLU A 82 -7.37 -17.17 15.47
N THR A 83 -7.16 -18.35 16.07
CA THR A 83 -7.38 -18.56 17.50
C THR A 83 -6.09 -18.51 18.33
N ALA A 84 -5.00 -19.13 17.87
CA ALA A 84 -3.84 -19.39 18.71
C ALA A 84 -2.94 -18.16 18.89
N ALA A 85 -2.69 -17.75 20.13
CA ALA A 85 -1.66 -16.74 20.43
C ALA A 85 -0.26 -17.20 19.96
N ALA A 86 -0.02 -18.52 19.97
CA ALA A 86 1.22 -19.14 19.49
C ALA A 86 1.41 -19.04 17.96
N ALA A 87 0.38 -18.68 17.17
CA ALA A 87 0.50 -18.48 15.72
C ALA A 87 1.57 -17.45 15.35
N THR A 88 1.73 -16.43 16.17
CA THR A 88 2.76 -15.40 16.02
C THR A 88 4.20 -15.95 16.03
N LYS A 89 4.44 -17.10 16.69
CA LYS A 89 5.74 -17.80 16.72
C LYS A 89 5.96 -18.65 15.46
N CYS A 90 4.87 -19.12 14.84
CA CYS A 90 4.90 -19.98 13.66
C CYS A 90 4.82 -19.18 12.34
N ALA A 91 4.63 -17.86 12.39
CA ALA A 91 4.36 -17.02 11.23
C ALA A 91 5.40 -17.16 10.10
N GLY A 92 6.71 -17.18 10.44
CA GLY A 92 7.78 -17.35 9.44
C GLY A 92 7.75 -18.71 8.74
N ASP A 93 7.49 -19.77 9.50
CA ASP A 93 7.38 -21.13 8.98
C ASP A 93 6.15 -21.32 8.08
N ILE A 94 5.01 -20.76 8.48
CA ILE A 94 3.78 -20.77 7.70
C ILE A 94 3.98 -19.97 6.41
N CYS A 95 4.51 -18.75 6.52
CA CYS A 95 4.67 -17.85 5.38
C CYS A 95 5.62 -18.43 4.32
N SER A 96 6.82 -18.86 4.74
CA SER A 96 7.81 -19.46 3.84
C SER A 96 7.31 -20.77 3.20
N GLY A 97 6.57 -21.59 3.95
CA GLY A 97 5.95 -22.82 3.44
C GLY A 97 4.86 -22.54 2.39
N ILE A 98 3.98 -21.57 2.66
CA ILE A 98 2.93 -21.16 1.73
C ILE A 98 3.51 -20.62 0.42
N ILE A 99 4.49 -19.71 0.50
CA ILE A 99 5.07 -19.09 -0.71
C ILE A 99 5.77 -20.14 -1.56
N SER A 100 6.53 -21.04 -0.93
CA SER A 100 7.29 -22.07 -1.65
C SER A 100 6.43 -23.18 -2.26
N LYS A 101 5.32 -23.58 -1.62
CA LYS A 101 4.52 -24.75 -2.04
C LYS A 101 3.10 -24.47 -2.49
N CYS A 102 2.46 -23.41 -2.02
CA CYS A 102 1.03 -23.21 -2.23
C CYS A 102 0.70 -22.15 -3.28
N LEU A 103 1.41 -21.01 -3.29
CA LEU A 103 1.09 -19.90 -4.21
C LEU A 103 1.27 -20.28 -5.68
N GLY A 104 2.18 -21.20 -5.98
CA GLY A 104 2.38 -21.74 -7.32
C GLY A 104 1.42 -22.87 -7.73
N SER A 105 0.47 -23.25 -6.87
CA SER A 105 -0.44 -24.39 -7.11
C SER A 105 -1.38 -24.12 -8.29
N THR A 106 -1.74 -25.19 -9.02
CA THR A 106 -2.80 -25.14 -10.04
C THR A 106 -4.19 -25.28 -9.43
N ARG A 107 -4.29 -25.72 -8.17
CA ARG A 107 -5.56 -25.86 -7.44
C ARG A 107 -5.95 -24.52 -6.86
N MET A 108 -7.07 -23.98 -7.33
CA MET A 108 -7.58 -22.67 -6.91
C MET A 108 -7.82 -22.61 -5.39
N LYS A 109 -8.52 -23.61 -4.83
CA LYS A 109 -8.77 -23.72 -3.38
C LYS A 109 -7.51 -23.69 -2.53
N THR A 110 -6.43 -24.35 -2.96
CA THR A 110 -5.14 -24.29 -2.26
C THR A 110 -4.58 -22.86 -2.24
N LYS A 111 -4.65 -22.16 -3.38
CA LYS A 111 -4.18 -20.76 -3.48
C LYS A 111 -5.03 -19.82 -2.63
N ASP A 112 -6.36 -19.89 -2.74
CA ASP A 112 -7.27 -19.00 -2.03
C ASP A 112 -7.10 -19.11 -0.51
N LYS A 113 -7.08 -20.34 0.03
CA LYS A 113 -6.83 -20.57 1.47
C LYS A 113 -5.45 -20.12 1.91
N SER A 114 -4.46 -20.25 1.04
CA SER A 114 -3.09 -19.81 1.34
C SER A 114 -2.98 -18.29 1.39
N ILE A 115 -3.64 -17.59 0.46
CA ILE A 115 -3.77 -16.14 0.49
C ILE A 115 -4.48 -15.73 1.77
N GLU A 116 -5.60 -16.37 2.13
CA GLU A 116 -6.31 -16.04 3.38
C GLU A 116 -5.45 -16.28 4.63
N CYS A 117 -4.67 -17.35 4.69
CA CYS A 117 -3.70 -17.56 5.78
C CYS A 117 -2.68 -16.41 5.88
N LEU A 118 -2.15 -15.93 4.75
CA LEU A 118 -1.21 -14.81 4.74
C LEU A 118 -1.88 -13.50 5.17
N LEU A 119 -3.12 -13.24 4.73
CA LEU A 119 -3.89 -12.07 5.15
C LEU A 119 -4.25 -12.12 6.64
N MET A 120 -4.56 -13.30 7.18
CA MET A 120 -4.77 -13.49 8.62
C MET A 120 -3.47 -13.28 9.42
N LEU A 121 -2.31 -13.68 8.89
CA LEU A 121 -1.02 -13.34 9.50
C LEU A 121 -0.80 -11.82 9.55
N ILE A 122 -1.19 -11.09 8.50
CA ILE A 122 -1.17 -9.63 8.50
C ILE A 122 -2.04 -9.10 9.66
N GLU A 123 -3.28 -9.57 9.82
CA GLU A 123 -4.17 -9.13 10.90
C GLU A 123 -3.60 -9.34 12.31
N ILE A 124 -2.84 -10.41 12.55
CA ILE A 124 -2.21 -10.70 13.85
C ILE A 124 -0.85 -10.02 14.04
N GLU A 125 -0.64 -8.86 13.41
CA GLU A 125 0.57 -8.03 13.57
C GLU A 125 1.84 -8.72 13.05
N ARG A 126 1.73 -9.52 11.98
CA ARG A 126 2.88 -10.14 11.28
C ARG A 126 3.05 -9.63 9.85
N HIS A 127 2.54 -8.44 9.57
CA HIS A 127 2.54 -7.83 8.24
C HIS A 127 3.95 -7.61 7.67
N GLU A 128 4.90 -7.05 8.43
CA GLU A 128 6.27 -6.83 7.94
C GLU A 128 6.91 -8.12 7.42
N LEU A 129 6.81 -9.20 8.20
CA LEU A 129 7.32 -10.53 7.83
C LEU A 129 6.64 -11.07 6.57
N VAL A 130 5.31 -10.96 6.47
CA VAL A 130 4.55 -11.45 5.31
C VAL A 130 4.96 -10.70 4.04
N ILE A 131 5.05 -9.37 4.11
CA ILE A 131 5.42 -8.54 2.96
C ILE A 131 6.87 -8.81 2.55
N GLU A 132 7.80 -8.94 3.50
CA GLU A 132 9.20 -9.26 3.21
C GLU A 132 9.34 -10.62 2.48
N GLU A 133 8.67 -11.66 2.99
CA GLU A 133 8.69 -12.98 2.36
C GLU A 133 8.03 -12.99 0.97
N LEU A 134 6.90 -12.26 0.80
CA LEU A 134 6.27 -12.10 -0.51
C LEU A 134 7.19 -11.43 -1.52
N ILE A 135 7.93 -10.40 -1.10
CA ILE A 135 8.95 -9.74 -1.95
C ILE A 135 10.06 -10.72 -2.32
N LYS A 136 10.55 -11.56 -1.39
CA LYS A 136 11.49 -12.65 -1.73
C LYS A 136 10.89 -13.62 -2.74
N GLY A 137 9.58 -13.90 -2.63
CA GLY A 137 8.81 -14.71 -3.57
C GLY A 137 8.84 -14.19 -5.01
N LEU A 138 9.04 -12.88 -5.22
CA LEU A 138 9.15 -12.27 -6.56
C LEU A 138 10.44 -12.65 -7.29
N SER A 139 11.44 -13.17 -6.59
CA SER A 139 12.77 -13.51 -7.14
C SER A 139 12.96 -15.00 -7.41
N THR A 140 11.91 -15.81 -7.22
CA THR A 140 11.96 -17.25 -7.51
C THR A 140 11.95 -17.56 -9.00
N LYS A 141 12.51 -18.71 -9.38
CA LYS A 141 12.50 -19.20 -10.77
C LYS A 141 11.14 -19.74 -11.22
N ASN A 142 10.21 -19.97 -10.29
CA ASN A 142 8.88 -20.49 -10.60
C ASN A 142 7.90 -19.33 -10.90
N PRO A 143 7.49 -19.12 -12.16
CA PRO A 143 6.66 -17.96 -12.51
C PRO A 143 5.30 -17.99 -11.82
N LYS A 144 4.74 -19.17 -11.53
CA LYS A 144 3.45 -19.26 -10.83
C LYS A 144 3.54 -18.75 -9.40
N VAL A 145 4.68 -18.94 -8.74
CA VAL A 145 4.92 -18.40 -7.38
C VAL A 145 5.11 -16.89 -7.44
N VAL A 146 5.80 -16.36 -8.45
CA VAL A 146 5.93 -14.91 -8.65
C VAL A 146 4.54 -14.28 -8.84
N VAL A 147 3.72 -14.84 -9.74
CA VAL A 147 2.33 -14.37 -9.97
C VAL A 147 1.50 -14.46 -8.69
N GLY A 148 1.54 -15.58 -7.98
CA GLY A 148 0.81 -15.72 -6.71
C GLY A 148 1.27 -14.74 -5.64
N SER A 149 2.57 -14.40 -5.60
CA SER A 149 3.13 -13.41 -4.68
C SER A 149 2.66 -11.99 -5.04
N LEU A 150 2.67 -11.63 -6.33
CA LEU A 150 2.13 -10.36 -6.82
C LEU A 150 0.64 -10.21 -6.54
N GLN A 151 -0.15 -11.27 -6.78
CA GLN A 151 -1.58 -11.32 -6.46
C GLN A 151 -1.82 -11.09 -4.97
N THR A 152 -1.03 -11.74 -4.11
CA THR A 152 -1.16 -11.60 -2.66
C THR A 152 -0.77 -10.19 -2.20
N LEU A 153 0.30 -9.59 -2.76
CA LEU A 153 0.69 -8.21 -2.46
C LEU A 153 -0.39 -7.22 -2.89
N ARG A 154 -1.00 -7.42 -4.07
CA ARG A 154 -2.10 -6.59 -4.56
C ARG A 154 -3.32 -6.69 -3.64
N GLU A 155 -3.69 -7.91 -3.27
CA GLU A 155 -4.82 -8.15 -2.38
C GLU A 155 -4.59 -7.54 -0.99
N ALA A 156 -3.38 -7.72 -0.43
CA ALA A 156 -3.00 -7.11 0.84
C ALA A 156 -3.05 -5.58 0.77
N LEU A 157 -2.56 -4.97 -0.33
CA LEU A 157 -2.63 -3.52 -0.51
C LEU A 157 -4.07 -3.01 -0.64
N ASN A 158 -4.92 -3.71 -1.40
CA ASN A 158 -6.34 -3.39 -1.52
C ASN A 158 -7.07 -3.43 -0.17
N LEU A 159 -6.81 -4.47 0.64
CA LEU A 159 -7.53 -4.71 1.89
C LEU A 159 -7.02 -3.85 3.05
N PHE A 160 -5.70 -3.72 3.21
CA PHE A 160 -5.08 -3.08 4.38
C PHE A 160 -4.48 -1.70 4.09
N GLY A 161 -4.25 -1.37 2.82
CA GLY A 161 -3.65 -0.11 2.42
C GLY A 161 -2.14 0.00 2.67
N PRO A 162 -1.55 1.14 2.27
CA PRO A 162 -0.10 1.35 2.18
C PRO A 162 0.59 1.62 3.53
N THR A 163 -0.19 1.82 4.60
CA THR A 163 0.33 1.88 5.97
C THR A 163 0.78 0.52 6.48
N VAL A 164 0.12 -0.55 6.02
CA VAL A 164 0.46 -1.94 6.34
C VAL A 164 1.34 -2.55 5.26
N VAL A 165 1.10 -2.20 3.99
CA VAL A 165 1.87 -2.69 2.84
C VAL A 165 2.80 -1.58 2.32
N PRO A 166 4.07 -1.54 2.74
CA PRO A 166 5.01 -0.52 2.29
C PRO A 166 5.25 -0.64 0.77
N ILE A 167 4.93 0.41 0.03
CA ILE A 167 5.00 0.42 -1.43
C ILE A 167 6.41 0.68 -1.98
N LYS A 168 7.29 1.37 -1.22
CA LYS A 168 8.63 1.77 -1.68
C LYS A 168 9.50 0.58 -2.13
N PRO A 169 9.55 -0.54 -1.40
CA PRO A 169 10.30 -1.72 -1.86
C PRO A 169 9.79 -2.27 -3.19
N LEU A 170 8.48 -2.17 -3.47
CA LEU A 170 7.87 -2.70 -4.69
C LEU A 170 8.35 -1.97 -5.95
N PHE A 171 8.57 -0.65 -5.87
CA PHE A 171 9.09 0.14 -7.00
C PHE A 171 10.46 -0.34 -7.50
N LYS A 172 11.29 -0.92 -6.62
CA LYS A 172 12.58 -1.50 -7.01
C LYS A 172 12.42 -2.77 -7.86
N GLU A 173 11.29 -3.45 -7.73
CA GLU A 173 11.00 -4.71 -8.43
C GLU A 173 10.24 -4.50 -9.75
N PHE A 174 9.45 -3.43 -9.88
CA PHE A 174 8.58 -3.22 -11.04
C PHE A 174 9.32 -3.20 -12.38
N GLY A 175 10.49 -2.56 -12.45
CA GLY A 175 11.27 -2.50 -13.69
C GLY A 175 11.59 -3.89 -14.25
N ARG A 176 12.15 -4.78 -13.43
CA ARG A 176 12.48 -6.15 -13.88
C ARG A 176 11.25 -7.00 -14.14
N LEU A 177 10.18 -6.83 -13.36
CA LEU A 177 8.98 -7.67 -13.45
C LEU A 177 8.11 -7.31 -14.66
N LEU A 178 8.06 -6.03 -15.04
CA LEU A 178 7.43 -5.58 -16.28
C LEU A 178 8.19 -6.04 -17.53
N ASP A 179 9.49 -6.32 -17.39
CA ASP A 179 10.35 -6.86 -18.44
C ASP A 179 10.50 -8.39 -18.41
N ASP A 180 9.80 -9.08 -17.50
CA ASP A 180 9.87 -10.53 -17.41
C ASP A 180 9.34 -11.18 -18.69
N ARG A 181 9.86 -12.35 -19.07
CA ARG A 181 9.41 -13.12 -20.23
C ARG A 181 8.01 -13.71 -20.05
N ASP A 182 7.60 -13.99 -18.81
CA ASP A 182 6.29 -14.56 -18.50
C ASP A 182 5.20 -13.48 -18.55
N GLN A 183 4.18 -13.70 -19.38
CA GLN A 183 3.08 -12.74 -19.55
C GLN A 183 2.23 -12.58 -18.27
N GLY A 184 2.08 -13.66 -17.49
CA GLY A 184 1.34 -13.62 -16.22
C GLY A 184 2.01 -12.70 -15.22
N ILE A 185 3.35 -12.74 -15.12
CA ILE A 185 4.12 -11.84 -14.26
C ILE A 185 3.94 -10.39 -14.70
N ARG A 186 4.10 -10.09 -15.99
CA ARG A 186 3.93 -8.72 -16.51
C ARG A 186 2.53 -8.17 -16.26
N ASN A 187 1.51 -8.96 -16.54
CA ASN A 187 0.11 -8.56 -16.36
C ASN A 187 -0.21 -8.32 -14.89
N GLU A 188 0.21 -9.22 -14.00
CA GLU A 188 -0.08 -9.06 -12.58
C GLU A 188 0.72 -7.91 -11.95
N THR A 189 1.93 -7.64 -12.46
CA THR A 189 2.70 -6.46 -12.06
C THR A 189 1.96 -5.17 -12.42
N LYS A 190 1.35 -5.08 -13.60
CA LYS A 190 0.49 -3.94 -13.96
C LYS A 190 -0.69 -3.82 -13.01
N ASN A 191 -1.36 -4.93 -12.66
CA ASN A 191 -2.47 -4.91 -11.70
C ASN A 191 -2.04 -4.38 -10.32
N LEU A 192 -0.87 -4.78 -9.84
CA LEU A 192 -0.32 -4.26 -8.58
C LEU A 192 0.02 -2.77 -8.68
N ILE A 193 0.60 -2.32 -9.80
CA ILE A 193 0.88 -0.89 -10.03
C ILE A 193 -0.42 -0.07 -10.09
N VAL A 194 -1.47 -0.60 -10.71
CA VAL A 194 -2.81 0.03 -10.73
C VAL A 194 -3.37 0.18 -9.32
N GLU A 195 -3.22 -0.84 -8.47
CA GLU A 195 -3.63 -0.74 -7.07
C GLU A 195 -2.77 0.29 -6.30
N VAL A 196 -1.45 0.34 -6.54
CA VAL A 196 -0.60 1.39 -5.99
C VAL A 196 -1.09 2.78 -6.43
N TYR A 197 -1.41 2.97 -7.71
CA TYR A 197 -1.96 4.22 -8.23
C TYR A 197 -3.30 4.58 -7.59
N ARG A 198 -4.18 3.60 -7.37
CA ARG A 198 -5.44 3.83 -6.67
C ARG A 198 -5.22 4.43 -5.28
N TRP A 199 -4.19 4.00 -4.56
CA TRP A 199 -3.83 4.54 -3.23
C TRP A 199 -3.06 5.85 -3.26
N ILE A 200 -2.10 6.02 -4.16
CA ILE A 200 -1.13 7.14 -4.08
C ILE A 200 -1.36 8.21 -5.15
N GLY A 201 -2.23 7.94 -6.12
CA GLY A 201 -2.58 8.83 -7.21
C GLY A 201 -1.43 9.12 -8.17
N VAL A 202 -1.42 10.34 -8.70
CA VAL A 202 -0.54 10.79 -9.78
C VAL A 202 0.95 10.65 -9.46
N THR A 203 1.33 10.69 -8.18
CA THR A 203 2.72 10.50 -7.70
C THR A 203 3.31 9.16 -8.16
N THR A 204 2.48 8.15 -8.42
CA THR A 204 2.93 6.88 -9.01
C THR A 204 3.69 7.08 -10.32
N LYS A 205 3.25 8.03 -11.16
CA LYS A 205 3.87 8.30 -12.46
C LYS A 205 5.30 8.79 -12.29
N ASP A 206 5.54 9.67 -11.32
CA ASP A 206 6.87 10.20 -11.01
C ASP A 206 7.82 9.10 -10.52
N LEU A 207 7.29 8.13 -9.77
CA LEU A 207 8.04 6.98 -9.27
C LEU A 207 8.30 5.89 -10.32
N LEU A 208 7.63 5.95 -11.47
CA LEU A 208 7.76 5.01 -12.59
C LEU A 208 8.50 5.60 -13.80
N LYS A 209 9.18 6.74 -13.64
CA LYS A 209 9.84 7.47 -14.75
C LYS A 209 10.86 6.65 -15.55
N ASP A 210 11.44 5.61 -14.95
CA ASP A 210 12.45 4.75 -15.59
C ASP A 210 11.84 3.55 -16.35
N ILE A 211 10.50 3.43 -16.37
CA ILE A 211 9.78 2.39 -17.13
C ILE A 211 9.69 2.76 -18.61
N LYS A 212 9.75 1.75 -19.48
CA LYS A 212 9.66 1.90 -20.94
C LYS A 212 8.40 2.70 -21.35
N PRO A 213 8.51 3.66 -22.28
CA PRO A 213 7.39 4.53 -22.67
C PRO A 213 6.13 3.78 -23.09
N VAL A 214 6.27 2.66 -23.82
CA VAL A 214 5.13 1.84 -24.26
C VAL A 214 4.33 1.31 -23.06
N VAL A 215 5.02 0.78 -22.05
CA VAL A 215 4.38 0.24 -20.83
C VAL A 215 3.78 1.38 -20.00
N MET A 216 4.42 2.55 -19.97
CA MET A 216 3.87 3.73 -19.30
C MET A 216 2.55 4.20 -19.94
N THR A 217 2.44 4.18 -21.26
CA THR A 217 1.20 4.51 -21.97
C THR A 217 0.08 3.54 -21.59
N GLU A 218 0.36 2.23 -21.63
CA GLU A 218 -0.60 1.19 -21.21
C GLU A 218 -1.05 1.37 -19.75
N LEU A 219 -0.12 1.66 -18.84
CA LEU A 219 -0.44 1.94 -17.44
C LEU A 219 -1.31 3.19 -17.30
N CYS A 220 -1.05 4.26 -18.07
CA CYS A 220 -1.88 5.46 -18.06
C CYS A 220 -3.31 5.20 -18.53
N GLU A 221 -3.51 4.34 -19.53
CA GLU A 221 -4.85 3.90 -19.97
C GLU A 221 -5.58 3.13 -18.86
N LEU A 222 -4.87 2.25 -18.16
CA LEU A 222 -5.41 1.54 -16.99
C LEU A 222 -5.76 2.51 -15.86
N PHE A 223 -4.90 3.50 -15.58
CA PHE A 223 -5.16 4.51 -14.55
C PHE A 223 -6.41 5.36 -14.84
N ASN A 224 -6.63 5.71 -16.10
CA ASN A 224 -7.82 6.46 -16.53
C ASN A 224 -9.12 5.64 -16.44
N SER A 225 -9.00 4.31 -16.38
CA SER A 225 -10.13 3.39 -16.26
C SER A 225 -10.52 3.10 -14.80
N ILE A 226 -9.77 3.65 -13.83
CA ILE A 226 -10.06 3.48 -12.40
C ILE A 226 -11.29 4.33 -12.05
N PRO A 227 -12.32 3.75 -11.40
CA PRO A 227 -13.47 4.51 -10.94
C PRO A 227 -13.08 5.67 -10.02
N PRO A 228 -13.72 6.84 -10.13
CA PRO A 228 -13.44 7.97 -9.25
C PRO A 228 -13.84 7.62 -7.81
N GLY A 229 -12.91 7.81 -6.88
CA GLY A 229 -13.13 7.57 -5.45
C GLY A 229 -11.82 7.32 -4.71
N LYS A 230 -11.73 7.77 -3.45
CA LYS A 230 -10.59 7.44 -2.60
C LYS A 230 -10.71 5.97 -2.15
N PRO A 231 -9.64 5.17 -2.20
CA PRO A 231 -9.67 3.82 -1.67
C PRO A 231 -9.91 3.82 -0.16
N VAL A 232 -10.57 2.76 0.32
CA VAL A 232 -10.90 2.56 1.73
C VAL A 232 -10.38 1.19 2.14
N ARG A 233 -9.81 1.10 3.35
CA ARG A 233 -9.35 -0.16 3.93
C ARG A 233 -10.54 -1.02 4.30
N LEU A 234 -10.49 -2.30 3.92
CA LEU A 234 -11.55 -3.29 4.18
C LEU A 234 -11.16 -4.26 5.30
N ARG A 235 -9.87 -4.41 5.60
CA ARG A 235 -9.34 -5.18 6.73
C ARG A 235 -8.37 -4.33 7.54
N TYR A 236 -8.22 -4.70 8.81
CA TYR A 236 -7.43 -3.96 9.79
C TYR A 236 -6.56 -4.92 10.58
N LEU A 237 -5.40 -4.44 11.02
CA LEU A 237 -4.64 -5.12 12.07
C LEU A 237 -5.54 -5.24 13.32
N ARG A 238 -5.40 -6.31 14.11
CA ARG A 238 -6.25 -6.53 15.28
C ARG A 238 -6.19 -5.36 16.28
N SER A 239 -5.02 -4.72 16.40
CA SER A 239 -4.86 -3.52 17.23
C SER A 239 -5.53 -2.26 16.67
N GLN A 240 -5.82 -2.23 15.37
CA GLN A 240 -6.35 -1.08 14.62
C GLN A 240 -7.83 -1.22 14.26
N LYS A 241 -8.51 -2.27 14.73
CA LYS A 241 -9.95 -2.45 14.45
C LYS A 241 -10.72 -1.24 15.00
N PRO A 242 -11.53 -0.55 14.16
CA PRO A 242 -12.39 0.51 14.64
C PRO A 242 -13.27 -0.02 15.77
N LYS A 243 -13.36 0.72 16.88
CA LYS A 243 -14.31 0.38 17.94
C LYS A 243 -15.72 0.49 17.35
N GLU A 244 -16.47 -0.61 17.36
CA GLU A 244 -17.88 -0.58 17.00
C GLU A 244 -18.61 0.40 17.93
N ILE A 245 -19.26 1.41 17.37
CA ILE A 245 -20.26 2.18 18.11
C ILE A 245 -21.47 1.25 18.21
N THR A 246 -21.64 0.61 19.36
CA THR A 246 -22.87 -0.10 19.68
C THR A 246 -24.03 0.90 19.62
N PRO A 247 -25.07 0.68 18.79
CA PRO A 247 -26.28 1.48 18.90
C PRO A 247 -26.93 1.13 20.24
N ASP A 248 -26.95 2.12 21.14
CA ASP A 248 -27.65 2.03 22.40
C ASP A 248 -29.15 1.78 22.12
N THR A 249 -29.68 0.73 22.73
CA THR A 249 -31.09 0.35 22.58
C THR A 249 -31.88 1.11 23.64
N GLY A 250 -32.48 2.24 23.26
CA GLY A 250 -33.31 3.04 24.17
C GLY A 250 -34.27 4.02 23.47
N ALA A 251 -35.51 3.57 23.27
CA ALA A 251 -36.79 4.29 23.22
C ALA A 251 -36.99 5.58 22.37
N GLU A 252 -37.97 5.46 21.45
CA GLU A 252 -38.96 6.44 20.96
C GLU A 252 -38.56 7.89 20.62
N SER A 253 -38.59 8.25 19.33
CA SER A 253 -39.68 9.05 18.70
C SER A 253 -39.26 9.73 17.37
N ASN A 254 -40.20 9.66 16.40
CA ASN A 254 -40.36 10.42 15.15
C ASN A 254 -39.36 10.26 13.98
N PRO A 255 -39.87 10.02 12.74
CA PRO A 255 -39.05 10.04 11.54
C PRO A 255 -38.85 11.50 11.10
N ILE A 256 -37.61 11.98 11.18
CA ILE A 256 -37.19 13.18 10.45
C ILE A 256 -36.23 12.72 9.36
N ASP A 257 -36.65 12.99 8.13
CA ASP A 257 -35.88 12.87 6.90
C ASP A 257 -34.55 13.61 7.04
N GLY A 258 -33.45 12.87 6.96
CA GLY A 258 -32.11 13.38 7.23
C GLY A 258 -31.08 12.37 6.79
N ALA A 259 -30.49 12.62 5.62
CA ALA A 259 -29.40 11.86 5.04
C ALA A 259 -28.37 11.46 6.10
N ILE A 260 -28.17 10.14 6.24
CA ILE A 260 -27.10 9.57 7.06
C ILE A 260 -25.78 9.98 6.40
N THR A 261 -25.20 11.08 6.87
CA THR A 261 -23.78 11.35 6.70
C THR A 261 -23.05 10.33 7.57
N GLY A 262 -22.75 9.17 6.99
CA GLY A 262 -21.86 8.19 7.58
C GLY A 262 -20.56 8.89 7.95
N GLY A 263 -20.31 8.99 9.25
CA GLY A 263 -19.12 9.61 9.81
C GLY A 263 -17.89 8.93 9.24
N THR A 264 -17.24 9.61 8.30
CA THR A 264 -15.90 9.31 7.85
C THR A 264 -14.96 9.65 9.00
N LEU A 265 -14.69 8.67 9.86
CA LEU A 265 -13.47 8.65 10.65
C LEU A 265 -12.30 8.60 9.66
N THR A 266 -11.87 9.79 9.28
CA THR A 266 -10.72 10.06 8.45
C THR A 266 -9.45 9.82 9.28
N ASP A 267 -9.20 8.57 9.65
CA ASP A 267 -7.82 8.10 9.84
C ASP A 267 -7.20 7.92 8.44
N GLN A 268 -7.18 9.03 7.70
CA GLN A 268 -6.24 9.29 6.63
C GLN A 268 -4.89 9.41 7.34
N VAL A 269 -4.19 8.28 7.51
CA VAL A 269 -2.73 8.38 7.50
C VAL A 269 -2.42 8.92 6.12
N ASP A 270 -2.09 10.20 6.10
CA ASP A 270 -1.79 10.96 4.91
C ASP A 270 -0.66 10.21 4.20
N LEU A 271 -0.97 9.54 3.09
CA LEU A 271 -0.02 8.73 2.31
C LEU A 271 1.25 9.50 1.94
N ASP A 272 1.14 10.81 2.00
CA ASP A 272 2.18 11.79 1.87
C ASP A 272 3.28 11.73 2.94
N ASP A 273 3.01 11.17 4.13
CA ASP A 273 4.00 10.83 5.18
C ASP A 273 5.00 9.76 4.78
N MET A 274 4.76 9.07 3.67
CA MET A 274 5.73 8.17 3.08
C MET A 274 6.73 8.88 2.15
N ILE A 275 6.48 10.12 1.70
CA ILE A 275 7.44 10.87 0.87
C ILE A 275 8.44 11.58 1.77
N THR A 276 9.73 11.26 1.66
CA THR A 276 10.79 11.94 2.41
C THR A 276 10.78 13.44 2.04
N PRO A 277 10.48 14.34 2.99
CA PRO A 277 10.48 15.77 2.71
C PRO A 277 11.87 16.25 2.31
N VAL A 278 11.94 17.11 1.30
CA VAL A 278 13.19 17.73 0.87
C VAL A 278 13.34 19.08 1.57
N GLU A 279 14.49 19.30 2.19
CA GLU A 279 14.86 20.62 2.71
C GLU A 279 15.22 21.52 1.53
N VAL A 280 14.53 22.68 1.45
CA VAL A 280 14.65 23.65 0.35
C VAL A 280 15.26 24.98 0.81
N LEU A 281 14.98 25.44 2.03
CA LEU A 281 15.37 26.78 2.49
C LEU A 281 16.89 26.94 2.53
N SER A 282 17.63 25.91 2.97
CA SER A 282 19.10 25.94 2.98
C SER A 282 19.73 25.83 1.59
N LYS A 283 18.96 25.44 0.57
CA LYS A 283 19.42 25.28 -0.82
C LYS A 283 19.17 26.51 -1.69
N ILE A 284 18.49 27.52 -1.17
CA ILE A 284 18.29 28.78 -1.89
C ILE A 284 19.67 29.38 -2.20
N PRO A 285 19.97 29.67 -3.49
CA PRO A 285 21.25 30.28 -3.85
C PRO A 285 21.49 31.57 -3.07
N SER A 286 22.71 31.77 -2.57
CA SER A 286 23.05 32.93 -1.74
C SER A 286 22.90 34.27 -2.47
N ASP A 287 23.03 34.25 -3.79
CA ASP A 287 22.89 35.38 -4.71
C ASP A 287 21.43 35.66 -5.12
N TYR A 288 20.47 34.80 -4.77
CA TYR A 288 19.05 34.96 -5.11
C TYR A 288 18.50 36.34 -4.71
N TRP A 289 18.75 36.74 -3.46
CA TRP A 289 18.22 37.99 -2.89
C TRP A 289 18.78 39.24 -3.56
N GLN A 290 20.02 39.16 -4.06
CA GLN A 290 20.61 40.22 -4.86
C GLN A 290 19.99 40.24 -6.26
N GLN A 291 20.02 39.09 -6.95
CA GLN A 291 19.62 38.99 -8.35
C GLN A 291 18.14 39.32 -8.56
N ILE A 292 17.24 38.93 -7.65
CA ILE A 292 15.81 39.20 -7.79
C ILE A 292 15.46 40.69 -7.70
N GLY A 293 16.35 41.50 -7.11
CA GLY A 293 16.24 42.95 -7.01
C GLY A 293 16.89 43.74 -8.15
N GLU A 294 17.63 43.07 -9.04
CA GLU A 294 18.38 43.74 -10.11
C GLU A 294 17.48 44.32 -11.20
N LYS A 295 17.93 45.41 -11.83
CA LYS A 295 17.17 46.05 -12.92
C LYS A 295 17.11 45.17 -14.17
N LYS A 296 18.18 44.42 -14.43
CA LYS A 296 18.31 43.54 -15.59
C LYS A 296 17.42 42.31 -15.40
N TRP A 297 16.40 42.18 -16.25
CA TRP A 297 15.38 41.14 -16.11
C TRP A 297 15.94 39.73 -16.27
N GLN A 298 17.04 39.56 -17.03
CA GLN A 298 17.72 38.27 -17.17
C GLN A 298 18.32 37.80 -15.84
N ASP A 299 18.84 38.71 -15.01
CA ASP A 299 19.42 38.34 -13.72
C ASP A 299 18.30 37.87 -12.77
N ARG A 300 17.14 38.55 -12.80
CA ARG A 300 15.92 38.09 -12.10
C ARG A 300 15.41 36.75 -12.62
N ARG A 301 15.49 36.51 -13.94
CA ARG A 301 15.11 35.21 -14.55
C ARG A 301 16.01 34.11 -14.03
N ASP A 302 17.32 34.30 -14.09
CA ASP A 302 18.30 33.29 -13.72
C ASP A 302 18.15 32.92 -12.22
N ALA A 303 17.85 33.89 -11.36
CA ALA A 303 17.49 33.66 -9.97
C ALA A 303 16.24 32.78 -9.80
N LEU A 304 15.16 33.07 -10.56
CA LEU A 304 13.93 32.29 -10.51
C LEU A 304 14.11 30.89 -11.10
N GLU A 305 14.89 30.72 -12.17
CA GLU A 305 15.19 29.41 -12.75
C GLU A 305 16.03 28.53 -11.81
N ALA A 306 16.99 29.12 -11.10
CA ALA A 306 17.75 28.40 -10.07
C ALA A 306 16.83 27.96 -8.91
N LEU A 307 15.91 28.83 -8.50
CA LEU A 307 14.94 28.54 -7.44
C LEU A 307 13.93 27.45 -7.87
N GLU A 308 13.44 27.49 -9.11
CA GLU A 308 12.49 26.51 -9.64
C GLU A 308 13.03 25.08 -9.59
N LYS A 309 14.33 24.91 -9.90
CA LYS A 309 14.99 23.60 -9.84
C LYS A 309 14.98 22.97 -8.46
N ILE A 310 15.08 23.78 -7.39
CA ILE A 310 15.12 23.28 -6.02
C ILE A 310 13.73 23.16 -5.39
N THR A 311 12.75 23.95 -5.85
CA THR A 311 11.36 23.89 -5.36
C THR A 311 10.53 22.83 -6.07
N ASN A 312 10.96 22.36 -7.25
CA ASN A 312 10.26 21.31 -7.99
C ASN A 312 10.44 19.91 -7.39
N VAL A 313 9.92 19.73 -6.18
CA VAL A 313 9.98 18.49 -5.41
C VAL A 313 8.57 18.06 -4.98
N PRO A 314 8.35 16.76 -4.71
CA PRO A 314 7.03 16.26 -4.32
C PRO A 314 6.61 16.70 -2.90
N ARG A 315 7.57 16.87 -1.98
CA ARG A 315 7.32 17.28 -0.59
C ARG A 315 8.46 18.14 -0.04
N ILE A 316 8.11 19.19 0.69
CA ILE A 316 9.06 20.16 1.26
C ILE A 316 9.02 20.07 2.79
N VAL A 317 10.18 20.16 3.42
CA VAL A 317 10.29 20.29 4.89
C VAL A 317 9.60 21.60 5.32
N PRO A 318 8.64 21.58 6.26
CA PRO A 318 8.04 22.80 6.79
C PRO A 318 9.10 23.72 7.40
N GLY A 319 8.96 25.02 7.16
CA GLY A 319 9.89 26.03 7.65
C GLY A 319 9.32 27.44 7.46
N ASP A 320 10.14 28.45 7.70
CA ASP A 320 9.76 29.83 7.46
C ASP A 320 10.02 30.22 5.99
N PHE A 321 8.95 30.23 5.21
CA PHE A 321 8.95 30.61 3.79
C PHE A 321 8.50 32.06 3.60
N THR A 322 8.30 32.83 4.67
CA THR A 322 7.66 34.14 4.64
C THR A 322 8.33 35.11 3.66
N ASP A 323 9.65 35.26 3.75
CA ASP A 323 10.38 36.20 2.90
C ASP A 323 10.44 35.74 1.44
N LEU A 324 10.57 34.42 1.21
CA LEU A 324 10.61 33.85 -0.13
C LEU A 324 9.26 33.98 -0.84
N VAL A 325 8.18 33.66 -0.14
CA VAL A 325 6.83 33.82 -0.70
C VAL A 325 6.54 35.30 -0.96
N ARG A 326 6.96 36.20 -0.06
CA ARG A 326 6.77 37.64 -0.24
C ARG A 326 7.51 38.16 -1.48
N SER A 327 8.76 37.74 -1.71
CA SER A 327 9.52 38.15 -2.91
C SER A 327 8.86 37.63 -4.19
N LEU A 328 8.38 36.38 -4.21
CA LEU A 328 7.69 35.80 -5.36
C LEU A 328 6.36 36.51 -5.65
N ILE A 329 5.56 36.80 -4.63
CA ILE A 329 4.32 37.58 -4.77
C ILE A 329 4.63 38.99 -5.30
N GLN A 330 5.75 39.60 -4.89
CA GLN A 330 6.17 40.89 -5.42
C GLN A 330 6.50 40.82 -6.91
N VAL A 331 7.17 39.76 -7.37
CA VAL A 331 7.42 39.53 -8.82
C VAL A 331 6.09 39.37 -9.56
N VAL A 332 5.19 38.52 -9.07
CA VAL A 332 3.87 38.30 -9.69
C VAL A 332 3.11 39.62 -9.85
N ASN A 333 3.09 40.44 -8.80
CA ASN A 333 2.33 41.68 -8.79
C ASN A 333 2.99 42.81 -9.62
N LYS A 334 4.29 43.03 -9.42
CA LYS A 334 4.97 44.26 -9.86
C LYS A 334 5.89 44.11 -11.07
N ASP A 335 6.35 42.90 -11.39
CA ASP A 335 7.24 42.72 -12.53
C ASP A 335 6.47 42.89 -13.85
N THR A 336 7.02 43.66 -14.77
CA THR A 336 6.43 43.92 -16.08
C THR A 336 6.76 42.82 -17.09
N ASN A 337 7.77 41.99 -16.81
CA ASN A 337 8.14 40.89 -17.68
C ASN A 337 7.31 39.64 -17.36
N ILE A 338 6.44 39.26 -18.30
CA ILE A 338 5.53 38.13 -18.14
C ILE A 338 6.22 36.78 -17.94
N ILE A 339 7.45 36.62 -18.44
CA ILE A 339 8.24 35.39 -18.24
C ILE A 339 8.56 35.23 -16.74
N LEU A 340 8.95 36.33 -16.07
CA LEU A 340 9.26 36.34 -14.64
C LEU A 340 8.01 36.11 -13.79
N VAL A 341 6.89 36.74 -14.17
CA VAL A 341 5.58 36.52 -13.51
C VAL A 341 5.18 35.04 -13.59
N THR A 342 5.40 34.40 -14.75
CA THR A 342 5.06 32.98 -14.97
C THR A 342 5.95 32.07 -14.13
N LEU A 343 7.26 32.31 -14.10
CA LEU A 343 8.20 31.54 -13.27
C LEU A 343 7.88 31.69 -11.78
N ALA A 344 7.63 32.92 -11.31
CA ALA A 344 7.29 33.16 -9.91
C ALA A 344 5.98 32.48 -9.49
N ALA A 345 4.94 32.53 -10.35
CA ALA A 345 3.69 31.82 -10.10
C ALA A 345 3.89 30.30 -10.05
N LYS A 346 4.69 29.74 -10.99
CA LYS A 346 5.03 28.32 -10.99
C LYS A 346 5.72 27.89 -9.69
N ILE A 347 6.69 28.68 -9.22
CA ILE A 347 7.42 28.40 -7.97
C ILE A 347 6.49 28.49 -6.75
N LEU A 348 5.60 29.48 -6.69
CA LEU A 348 4.57 29.57 -5.65
C LEU A 348 3.69 28.32 -5.61
N GLY A 349 3.25 27.82 -6.77
CA GLY A 349 2.50 26.57 -6.87
C GLY A 349 3.29 25.34 -6.41
N GLN A 350 4.57 25.26 -6.75
CA GLN A 350 5.45 24.19 -6.27
C GLN A 350 5.61 24.21 -4.75
N ILE A 351 5.82 25.38 -4.15
CA ILE A 351 5.93 25.55 -2.70
C ILE A 351 4.60 25.19 -2.02
N ALA A 352 3.47 25.69 -2.54
CA ALA A 352 2.15 25.38 -2.00
C ALA A 352 1.84 23.87 -2.04
N ARG A 353 2.09 23.21 -3.18
CA ARG A 353 1.94 21.76 -3.33
C ARG A 353 2.88 20.98 -2.41
N GLY A 354 4.13 21.44 -2.26
CA GLY A 354 5.14 20.77 -1.43
C GLY A 354 4.89 20.88 0.07
N LEU A 355 4.35 22.02 0.54
CA LEU A 355 4.05 22.29 1.95
C LEU A 355 2.63 21.89 2.38
N LYS A 356 1.69 21.78 1.44
CA LYS A 356 0.28 21.40 1.68
C LYS A 356 -0.37 22.30 2.73
N SER A 357 -0.98 21.73 3.77
CA SER A 357 -1.63 22.47 4.85
C SER A 357 -0.69 23.45 5.58
N LYS A 358 0.64 23.24 5.52
CA LYS A 358 1.63 24.17 6.09
C LYS A 358 1.82 25.44 5.25
N PHE A 359 1.25 25.51 4.05
CA PHE A 359 1.20 26.73 3.24
C PHE A 359 0.06 27.68 3.64
N SER A 360 -0.84 27.28 4.55
CA SER A 360 -2.00 28.09 4.96
C SER A 360 -1.69 29.55 5.36
N PRO A 361 -0.55 29.88 6.03
CA PRO A 361 -0.23 31.27 6.38
C PRO A 361 -0.05 32.19 5.16
N TYR A 362 0.28 31.60 4.01
CA TYR A 362 0.58 32.29 2.76
C TYR A 362 -0.56 32.22 1.74
N SER A 363 -1.61 31.45 2.03
CA SER A 363 -2.68 31.12 1.10
C SER A 363 -3.39 32.38 0.57
N GLN A 364 -3.88 33.22 1.49
CA GLN A 364 -4.68 34.39 1.13
C GLN A 364 -3.92 35.37 0.21
N GLN A 365 -2.67 35.70 0.57
CA GLN A 365 -1.85 36.63 -0.20
C GLN A 365 -1.46 36.06 -1.58
N THR A 366 -1.19 34.75 -1.66
CA THR A 366 -0.90 34.06 -2.92
C THR A 366 -2.12 34.07 -3.83
N LEU A 367 -3.29 33.72 -3.30
CA LEU A 367 -4.54 33.69 -4.06
C LEU A 367 -4.89 35.08 -4.60
N GLN A 368 -4.77 36.14 -3.78
CA GLN A 368 -5.00 37.51 -4.22
C GLN A 368 -4.06 37.93 -5.36
N ALA A 369 -2.78 37.59 -5.28
CA ALA A 369 -1.80 37.88 -6.33
C ALA A 369 -2.15 37.17 -7.65
N CYS A 370 -2.54 35.89 -7.58
CA CYS A 370 -2.95 35.11 -8.74
C CYS A 370 -4.22 35.68 -9.41
N LEU A 371 -5.26 35.96 -8.62
CA LEU A 371 -6.52 36.54 -9.10
C LEU A 371 -6.30 37.90 -9.78
N GLY A 372 -5.38 38.72 -9.27
CA GLY A 372 -4.99 39.99 -9.88
C GLY A 372 -4.41 39.87 -11.29
N LYS A 373 -3.88 38.69 -11.66
CA LYS A 373 -3.21 38.41 -12.94
C LYS A 373 -4.04 37.57 -13.91
N PHE A 374 -5.25 37.13 -13.57
CA PHE A 374 -6.13 36.37 -14.48
C PHE A 374 -6.67 37.16 -15.69
N LYS A 375 -6.24 38.42 -15.88
CA LYS A 375 -6.44 39.15 -17.14
C LYS A 375 -5.53 38.63 -18.27
N GLU A 376 -4.48 37.87 -17.92
CA GLU A 376 -3.58 37.22 -18.87
C GLU A 376 -4.28 36.10 -19.67
N LYS A 377 -3.98 36.00 -20.97
CA LYS A 377 -4.61 35.02 -21.87
C LYS A 377 -3.68 33.93 -22.37
N LYS A 378 -2.38 34.08 -22.16
CA LYS A 378 -1.38 33.10 -22.63
C LYS A 378 -1.54 31.79 -21.84
N PRO A 379 -1.74 30.63 -22.51
CA PRO A 379 -2.08 29.38 -21.82
C PRO A 379 -1.09 28.96 -20.73
N ASN A 380 0.21 29.08 -20.99
CA ASN A 380 1.28 28.76 -20.04
C ASN A 380 1.25 29.66 -18.79
N VAL A 381 0.94 30.95 -18.95
CA VAL A 381 0.82 31.89 -17.83
C VAL A 381 -0.41 31.55 -17.00
N VAL A 382 -1.55 31.33 -17.66
CA VAL A 382 -2.81 30.97 -16.99
C VAL A 382 -2.68 29.66 -16.23
N GLN A 383 -1.99 28.67 -16.79
CA GLN A 383 -1.73 27.41 -16.13
C GLN A 383 -0.91 27.59 -14.84
N ALA A 384 0.21 28.31 -14.90
CA ALA A 384 1.05 28.56 -13.72
C ALA A 384 0.28 29.32 -12.61
N LEU A 385 -0.54 30.30 -13.00
CA LEU A 385 -1.39 31.05 -12.06
C LEU A 385 -2.48 30.16 -11.42
N ARG A 386 -3.10 29.27 -12.20
CA ARG A 386 -4.09 28.30 -11.70
C ARG A 386 -3.47 27.32 -10.72
N GLU A 387 -2.36 26.68 -11.09
CA GLU A 387 -1.66 25.73 -10.22
C GLU A 387 -1.27 26.37 -8.88
N SER A 388 -0.82 27.64 -8.90
CA SER A 388 -0.52 28.41 -7.69
C SER A 388 -1.77 28.73 -6.86
N ALA A 389 -2.87 29.14 -7.50
CA ALA A 389 -4.12 29.44 -6.82
C ALA A 389 -4.74 28.18 -6.21
N ASP A 390 -4.76 27.07 -6.95
CA ASP A 390 -5.27 25.77 -6.51
C ASP A 390 -4.47 25.24 -5.33
N GLY A 391 -3.13 25.37 -5.37
CA GLY A 391 -2.26 25.02 -4.25
C GLY A 391 -2.54 25.87 -3.00
N ALA A 392 -2.78 27.18 -3.17
CA ALA A 392 -3.14 28.07 -2.08
C ALA A 392 -4.50 27.70 -1.46
N VAL A 393 -5.53 27.46 -2.27
CA VAL A 393 -6.87 27.06 -1.79
C VAL A 393 -6.80 25.71 -1.08
N SER A 394 -6.11 24.74 -1.66
CA SER A 394 -5.96 23.40 -1.08
C SER A 394 -5.19 23.37 0.25
N SER A 395 -4.47 24.44 0.60
CA SER A 395 -3.73 24.51 1.87
C SER A 395 -4.60 24.90 3.08
N VAL A 396 -5.82 25.40 2.83
CA VAL A 396 -6.75 25.85 3.88
C VAL A 396 -8.01 24.98 3.98
N THR A 397 -8.19 24.03 3.06
CA THR A 397 -9.25 23.03 3.02
C THR A 397 -8.70 21.66 3.33
#